data_AF-A0A350H3R3-F1
#
_entry.id   AF-A0A350H3R3-F1
#
_cell.length_a   1.000
_cell.length_b   1.000
_cell.length_c   1.000
_cell.angle_alpha   90.00
_cell.angle_beta   90.00
_cell.angle_gamma   90.00
#
_symmetry.space_group_name_H-M   'P 1'
#
loop_
_entity.id
_entity.type
_entity.pdbx_description
1 polymer ?
#
loop_
_entity_poly.entity_id
_entity_poly.type
_entity_poly.pdbx_seq_one_letter_code
_entity_poly.pdbx_strand_id
1 'polypeptide(L)'
;MKKLEEIRQTRNLFIEAEAPNDGMGGHYYDSISGKNLNFIFSYQLGWEHLSVSMPSRTPTWDMMCRMKDIFWNDDETCVEYHPAKSQYVNNHPHCLHIWRPVNNDQFFNEPESKEELLPVPPHLLVGFRDEEERKQFLQMADTFGVGVNKWDYNKRGNKNV
;
A
#
# COMPACT_ATOMS: atom_id res chain seq x y z
N MET A 1 9.93 0.72 6.83
CA MET A 1 10.63 1.13 5.61
C MET A 1 11.96 0.39 5.46
N LYS A 2 12.49 0.37 4.22
CA LYS A 2 13.89 0.00 3.92
C LYS A 2 14.88 1.00 4.53
N LYS A 3 16.14 0.57 4.68
CA LYS A 3 17.20 1.47 5.14
C LYS A 3 17.46 2.56 4.10
N LEU A 4 17.79 3.78 4.55
CA LEU A 4 18.02 4.90 3.64
C LEU A 4 19.15 4.63 2.65
N GLU A 5 20.20 3.90 3.06
CA GLU A 5 21.29 3.49 2.19
C GLU A 5 20.82 2.56 1.07
N GLU A 6 19.88 1.66 1.37
CA GLU A 6 19.29 0.74 0.39
C GLU A 6 18.42 1.52 -0.61
N ILE A 7 17.56 2.43 -0.12
CA ILE A 7 16.71 3.27 -0.96
C ILE A 7 17.59 4.07 -1.95
N ARG A 8 18.68 4.68 -1.46
CA ARG A 8 19.64 5.44 -2.29
C ARG A 8 20.34 4.62 -3.37
N GLN A 9 20.45 3.31 -3.19
CA GLN A 9 21.05 2.41 -4.17
C GLN A 9 20.05 1.93 -5.24
N THR A 10 18.78 2.31 -5.11
CA THR A 10 17.74 1.96 -6.09
C THR A 10 18.11 2.51 -7.46
N ARG A 11 18.24 1.61 -8.44
CA ARG A 11 18.47 1.98 -9.83
C ARG A 11 17.33 2.86 -10.35
N ASN A 12 17.68 3.89 -11.13
CA ASN A 12 16.75 4.87 -11.71
C ASN A 12 16.01 5.76 -10.70
N LEU A 13 16.41 5.75 -9.42
CA LEU A 13 15.94 6.70 -8.43
C LEU A 13 16.90 7.90 -8.39
N PHE A 14 16.35 9.10 -8.54
CA PHE A 14 17.10 10.35 -8.51
C PHE A 14 16.58 11.19 -7.36
N ILE A 15 17.41 11.41 -6.35
CA ILE A 15 17.08 12.22 -5.18
C ILE A 15 17.57 13.65 -5.45
N GLU A 16 16.65 14.60 -5.36
CA GLU A 16 16.87 16.01 -5.69
C GLU A 16 16.77 16.92 -4.46
N ALA A 17 16.10 16.46 -3.41
CA ALA A 17 15.97 17.16 -2.14
C ALA A 17 15.99 16.18 -0.97
N GLU A 18 16.64 16.58 0.13
CA GLU A 18 16.64 15.84 1.39
C GLU A 18 16.40 16.81 2.55
N ALA A 19 15.64 16.36 3.53
CA ALA A 19 15.43 17.01 4.81
C ALA A 19 15.97 16.05 5.89
N PRO A 20 17.08 16.38 6.58
CA PRO A 20 17.86 15.43 7.39
C PRO A 20 17.07 14.58 8.39
N ASN A 21 15.96 15.11 8.91
CA ASN A 21 15.14 14.47 9.92
C ASN A 21 13.70 14.20 9.46
N ASP A 22 13.40 14.35 8.17
CA ASP A 22 12.02 14.27 7.65
C ASP A 22 11.90 13.28 6.50
N GLY A 23 12.67 13.48 5.44
CA GLY A 23 12.43 12.74 4.21
C GLY A 23 13.30 13.14 3.03
N MET A 24 12.92 12.63 1.87
CA MET A 24 13.59 12.84 0.59
C MET A 24 12.57 13.02 -0.53
N GLY A 25 12.94 13.75 -1.57
CA GLY A 25 12.12 13.96 -2.74
C GLY A 25 12.94 13.95 -4.03
N GLY A 26 12.28 13.65 -5.14
CA GLY A 26 12.90 13.59 -6.45
C GLY A 26 12.03 12.85 -7.45
N HIS A 27 12.65 12.06 -8.33
CA HIS A 27 11.90 11.27 -9.31
C HIS A 27 12.49 9.86 -9.52
N TYR A 28 11.62 8.94 -9.93
CA TYR A 28 11.97 7.59 -10.34
C TYR A 28 11.64 7.38 -11.82
N TYR A 29 12.61 6.92 -12.62
CA TYR A 29 12.36 6.52 -14.00
C TYR A 29 11.92 5.06 -14.08
N ASP A 30 10.62 4.85 -14.29
CA ASP A 30 10.01 3.54 -14.48
C ASP A 30 10.30 3.05 -15.91
N SER A 31 11.33 2.21 -16.03
CA SER A 31 11.76 1.64 -17.31
C SER A 31 10.70 0.76 -18.00
N ILE A 32 9.71 0.24 -17.26
CA ILE A 32 8.64 -0.58 -17.82
C ILE A 32 7.64 0.29 -18.58
N SER A 33 7.25 1.42 -18.00
CA SER A 33 6.29 2.34 -18.62
C SER A 33 6.95 3.46 -19.44
N GLY A 34 8.26 3.65 -19.31
CA GLY A 34 9.02 4.72 -19.95
C GLY A 34 8.65 6.11 -19.41
N LYS A 35 8.34 6.23 -18.11
CA LYS A 35 7.86 7.49 -17.50
C LYS A 35 8.59 7.81 -16.20
N ASN A 36 8.68 9.09 -15.91
CA ASN A 36 9.11 9.59 -14.60
C ASN A 36 7.92 9.69 -13.65
N LEU A 37 8.14 9.22 -12.42
CA LEU A 37 7.26 9.36 -11.28
C LEU A 37 7.93 10.30 -10.28
N ASN A 38 7.34 11.46 -10.03
CA ASN A 38 7.82 12.36 -8.99
C ASN A 38 7.42 11.78 -7.64
N PHE A 39 8.29 11.90 -6.63
CA PHE A 39 8.00 11.41 -5.30
C PHE A 39 8.44 12.34 -4.19
N ILE A 40 7.73 12.24 -3.07
CA ILE A 40 8.14 12.75 -1.77
C ILE A 40 7.93 11.60 -0.79
N PHE A 41 8.98 11.19 -0.09
CA PHE A 41 8.94 10.18 0.95
C PHE A 41 9.33 10.81 2.28
N SER A 42 8.47 10.74 3.28
CA SER A 42 8.68 11.27 4.64
C SER A 42 8.38 10.22 5.71
N TYR A 43 8.95 10.38 6.88
CA TYR A 43 8.84 9.43 8.00
C TYR A 43 8.70 10.14 9.35
N GLN A 44 7.76 11.10 9.42
CA GLN A 44 7.48 11.91 10.61
C GLN A 44 6.06 11.74 11.14
N LEU A 45 5.79 12.32 12.32
CA LEU A 45 4.47 12.37 12.95
C LEU A 45 3.84 10.99 13.18
N GLY A 46 4.66 9.95 13.36
CA GLY A 46 4.19 8.57 13.53
C GLY A 46 3.78 7.87 12.23
N TRP A 47 4.15 8.41 11.07
CA TRP A 47 3.84 7.83 9.76
C TRP A 47 5.07 7.79 8.85
N GLU A 48 5.21 6.69 8.14
CA GLU A 48 5.92 6.64 6.88
C GLU A 48 4.91 6.98 5.77
N HIS A 49 5.27 7.91 4.89
CA HIS A 49 4.39 8.47 3.87
C HIS A 49 5.13 8.59 2.55
N LEU A 50 4.51 8.12 1.48
CA LEU A 50 4.97 8.34 0.12
C LEU A 50 3.89 9.05 -0.67
N SER A 51 4.24 10.17 -1.28
CA SER A 51 3.45 10.82 -2.33
C SER A 51 4.08 10.49 -3.67
N VAL A 52 3.27 10.02 -4.64
CA VAL A 52 3.72 9.76 -6.01
C VAL A 52 2.85 10.54 -6.97
N SER A 53 3.45 11.31 -7.85
CA SER A 53 2.72 12.12 -8.82
C SER A 53 3.30 12.07 -10.23
N MET A 54 2.46 12.33 -11.22
CA MET A 54 2.90 12.60 -12.60
C MET A 54 2.23 13.87 -13.14
N PRO A 55 2.88 14.63 -14.03
CA PRO A 55 2.38 15.94 -14.46
C PRO A 55 0.96 15.98 -15.05
N SER A 56 0.53 14.91 -15.74
CA SER A 56 -0.68 14.97 -16.58
C SER A 56 -1.61 13.76 -16.44
N ARG A 57 -1.28 12.79 -15.58
CA ARG A 57 -2.10 11.59 -15.39
C ARG A 57 -1.83 10.96 -14.04
N THR A 58 -2.82 10.30 -13.48
CA THR A 58 -2.64 9.57 -12.22
C THR A 58 -1.72 8.37 -12.44
N PRO A 59 -0.75 8.10 -11.52
CA PRO A 59 0.03 6.87 -11.55
C PRO A 59 -0.89 5.64 -11.62
N THR A 60 -0.50 4.64 -12.39
CA THR A 60 -1.23 3.36 -12.45
C THR A 60 -0.94 2.55 -11.19
N TRP A 61 -1.82 1.60 -10.86
CA TRP A 61 -1.58 0.68 -9.74
C TRP A 61 -0.20 0.00 -9.79
N ASP A 62 0.21 -0.53 -10.95
CA ASP A 62 1.53 -1.18 -11.09
C ASP A 62 2.72 -0.24 -10.84
N MET A 63 2.55 1.05 -11.14
CA MET A 63 3.54 2.07 -10.81
C MET A 63 3.59 2.30 -9.30
N MET A 64 2.44 2.36 -8.64
CA MET A 64 2.35 2.51 -7.19
C MET A 64 2.95 1.30 -6.47
N CYS A 65 2.72 0.07 -6.93
CA CYS A 65 3.36 -1.13 -6.39
C CYS A 65 4.89 -1.04 -6.50
N ARG A 66 5.42 -0.68 -7.67
CA ARG A 66 6.88 -0.49 -7.84
C ARG A 66 7.43 0.58 -6.91
N MET A 67 6.71 1.69 -6.77
CA MET A 67 7.11 2.74 -5.85
C MET A 67 7.08 2.25 -4.39
N LYS A 68 6.06 1.48 -3.97
CA LYS A 68 6.01 0.83 -2.65
C LYS A 68 7.25 -0.03 -2.40
N ASP A 69 7.63 -0.85 -3.38
CA ASP A 69 8.74 -1.80 -3.26
C ASP A 69 10.12 -1.11 -3.18
N ILE A 70 10.21 0.16 -3.59
CA ILE A 70 11.43 0.97 -3.43
C ILE A 70 11.63 1.39 -1.97
N PHE A 71 10.55 1.78 -1.27
CA PHE A 71 10.64 2.41 0.05
C PHE A 71 10.34 1.45 1.22
N TRP A 72 9.64 0.34 0.98
CA TRP A 72 9.24 -0.62 2.00
C TRP A 72 9.67 -2.05 1.67
N ASN A 73 9.79 -2.88 2.70
CA ASN A 73 10.02 -4.32 2.56
C ASN A 73 8.74 -5.06 2.15
N ASP A 74 8.89 -6.30 1.68
CA ASP A 74 7.77 -7.11 1.17
C ASP A 74 6.74 -7.46 2.26
N ASP A 75 7.20 -7.59 3.51
CA ASP A 75 6.39 -7.90 4.70
C ASP A 75 5.72 -6.67 5.33
N GLU A 76 6.03 -5.46 4.84
CA GLU A 76 5.49 -4.22 5.38
C GLU A 76 4.15 -3.85 4.73
N THR A 77 3.09 -3.91 5.54
CA THR A 77 1.75 -3.50 5.11
C THR A 77 1.64 -1.98 5.03
N CYS A 78 1.14 -1.49 3.90
CA CYS A 78 0.88 -0.09 3.63
C CYS A 78 -0.54 0.07 3.07
N VAL A 79 -1.08 1.30 3.11
CA VAL A 79 -2.45 1.59 2.65
C VAL A 79 -2.53 2.87 1.83
N GLU A 80 -3.50 2.92 0.92
CA GLU A 80 -3.95 4.16 0.29
C GLU A 80 -5.34 4.52 0.84
N TYR A 81 -5.48 5.73 1.39
CA TYR A 81 -6.75 6.19 1.93
C TYR A 81 -7.56 6.99 0.91
N HIS A 82 -8.88 6.82 0.95
CA HIS A 82 -9.83 7.79 0.43
C HIS A 82 -10.38 8.62 1.61
N PRO A 83 -9.69 9.70 2.02
CA PRO A 83 -10.14 10.50 3.14
C PRO A 83 -11.49 11.18 2.85
N ALA A 84 -12.23 11.52 3.91
CA ALA A 84 -13.43 12.31 3.79
C ALA A 84 -13.14 13.61 3.03
N LYS A 85 -14.04 14.01 2.10
CA LYS A 85 -13.85 15.21 1.27
C LYS A 85 -13.59 16.48 2.08
N SER A 86 -14.16 16.59 3.28
CA SER A 86 -13.97 17.71 4.21
C SER A 86 -12.58 17.78 4.83
N GLN A 87 -11.78 16.71 4.72
CA GLN A 87 -10.42 16.61 5.24
C GLN A 87 -9.40 16.36 4.12
N TYR A 88 -9.87 16.25 2.86
CA TYR A 88 -9.00 15.97 1.72
C TYR A 88 -8.30 17.23 1.24
N VAL A 89 -6.98 17.25 1.35
CA VAL A 89 -6.12 18.30 0.78
C VAL A 89 -5.53 17.76 -0.52
N ASN A 90 -5.85 18.39 -1.66
CA ASN A 90 -5.35 17.99 -2.97
C ASN A 90 -4.49 19.10 -3.58
N ASN A 91 -3.18 19.05 -3.31
CA ASN A 91 -2.22 19.99 -3.89
C ASN A 91 -1.83 19.64 -5.33
N HIS A 92 -2.09 18.40 -5.76
CA HIS A 92 -1.70 17.92 -7.09
C HIS A 92 -2.70 16.86 -7.59
N PRO A 93 -3.48 17.12 -8.66
CA PRO A 93 -4.63 16.31 -9.06
C PRO A 93 -4.30 14.87 -9.47
N HIS A 94 -3.03 14.62 -9.79
CA HIS A 94 -2.51 13.31 -10.18
C HIS A 94 -1.51 12.76 -9.17
N CYS A 95 -1.74 13.01 -7.88
CA CYS A 95 -0.95 12.46 -6.78
C CYS A 95 -1.72 11.36 -6.05
N LEU A 96 -1.05 10.23 -5.85
CA LEU A 96 -1.52 9.15 -4.98
C LEU A 96 -0.58 9.05 -3.78
N HIS A 97 -1.11 8.50 -2.68
CA HIS A 97 -0.39 8.47 -1.41
C HIS A 97 -0.44 7.08 -0.78
N ILE A 98 0.72 6.57 -0.38
CA ILE A 98 0.87 5.35 0.39
C ILE A 98 1.27 5.74 1.82
N TRP A 99 0.61 5.14 2.79
CA TRP A 99 0.80 5.41 4.21
C TRP A 99 1.10 4.12 4.96
N ARG A 100 1.99 4.21 5.94
CA ARG A 100 2.20 3.16 6.92
C ARG A 100 2.42 3.79 8.31
N PRO A 101 1.61 3.45 9.32
CA PRO A 101 1.82 3.94 10.66
C PRO A 101 3.05 3.25 11.24
N VAL A 102 3.82 4.00 12.01
CA VAL A 102 4.95 3.47 12.78
C VAL A 102 4.65 3.62 14.26
N ASN A 103 5.08 2.64 15.05
CA ASN A 103 4.98 2.77 16.50
C ASN A 103 5.78 4.00 16.90
N ASN A 104 5.13 4.91 17.60
CA ASN A 104 5.76 6.10 18.11
C ASN A 104 5.43 6.17 19.59
N ASP A 105 6.42 5.85 20.43
CA ASP A 105 6.36 5.86 21.89
C ASP A 105 5.81 7.19 22.46
N GLN A 106 5.76 8.26 21.63
CA GLN A 106 5.26 9.57 22.00
C GLN A 106 3.79 9.85 21.68
N PHE A 107 3.13 9.05 20.83
CA PHE A 107 1.77 9.36 20.33
C PHE A 107 0.76 8.22 20.44
N PHE A 108 1.21 6.98 20.65
CA PHE A 108 0.36 5.82 20.84
C PHE A 108 0.88 5.00 22.04
N ASN A 109 -0.03 4.37 22.80
CA ASN A 109 0.40 3.35 23.78
C ASN A 109 1.07 2.22 22.98
N GLU A 110 2.15 1.64 23.53
CA GLU A 110 2.84 0.46 22.98
C GLU A 110 1.81 -0.60 22.55
N PRO A 111 1.62 -0.83 21.24
CA PRO A 111 0.82 -1.95 20.75
C PRO A 111 1.58 -3.25 21.01
N GLU A 112 0.88 -4.34 21.35
CA GLU A 112 1.52 -5.65 21.59
C GLU A 112 2.13 -6.23 20.30
N SER A 113 1.74 -5.71 19.12
CA SER A 113 2.28 -6.10 17.81
C SER A 113 2.19 -5.00 16.74
N LYS A 114 3.03 -5.07 15.70
CA LYS A 114 2.99 -4.10 14.57
C LYS A 114 1.67 -4.17 13.79
N GLU A 115 1.00 -5.31 13.80
CA GLU A 115 -0.31 -5.55 13.18
C GLU A 115 -1.47 -4.81 13.89
N GLU A 116 -1.28 -4.33 15.13
CA GLU A 116 -2.31 -3.55 15.84
C GLU A 116 -2.40 -2.09 15.35
N LEU A 117 -1.32 -1.54 14.81
CA LEU A 117 -1.29 -0.15 14.35
C LEU A 117 -2.16 0.08 13.11
N LEU A 118 -2.27 -0.93 12.26
CA LEU A 118 -3.14 -0.90 11.10
C LEU A 118 -3.74 -2.29 10.90
N PRO A 119 -5.01 -2.51 11.28
CA PRO A 119 -5.60 -3.83 11.20
C PRO A 119 -5.66 -4.27 9.75
N VAL A 120 -4.96 -5.35 9.43
CA VAL A 120 -5.00 -5.97 8.11
C VAL A 120 -6.25 -6.84 8.04
N PRO A 121 -7.18 -6.58 7.08
CA PRO A 121 -8.31 -7.46 6.88
C PRO A 121 -7.80 -8.89 6.62
N PRO A 122 -8.40 -9.92 7.23
CA PRO A 122 -7.94 -11.29 7.02
C PRO A 122 -8.04 -11.64 5.53
N HIS A 123 -6.99 -12.27 4.98
CA HIS A 123 -6.92 -12.62 3.56
C HIS A 123 -8.09 -13.51 3.12
N LEU A 124 -8.67 -14.28 4.06
CA LEU A 124 -9.87 -15.10 3.86
C LEU A 124 -11.08 -14.34 3.31
N LEU A 125 -11.15 -13.01 3.50
CA LEU A 125 -12.21 -12.18 2.91
C LEU A 125 -12.08 -12.03 1.39
N VAL A 126 -10.88 -12.24 0.84
CA VAL A 126 -10.59 -12.13 -0.60
C VAL A 126 -10.22 -13.48 -1.23
N GLY A 127 -9.88 -14.49 -0.42
CA GLY A 127 -9.65 -15.85 -0.89
C GLY A 127 -8.77 -16.67 0.05
N PHE A 128 -8.50 -17.91 -0.37
CA PHE A 128 -7.56 -18.80 0.32
C PHE A 128 -6.24 -18.80 -0.42
N ARG A 129 -5.14 -18.95 0.32
CA ARG A 129 -3.79 -19.05 -0.24
C ARG A 129 -3.63 -20.31 -1.09
N ASP A 130 -4.27 -21.39 -0.67
CA ASP A 130 -4.28 -22.68 -1.36
C ASP A 130 -5.55 -23.48 -1.04
N GLU A 131 -5.69 -24.64 -1.69
CA GLU A 131 -6.86 -25.52 -1.53
C GLU A 131 -6.90 -26.21 -0.15
N GLU A 132 -5.77 -26.36 0.53
CA GLU A 132 -5.72 -26.99 1.85
C GLU A 132 -6.25 -26.03 2.93
N GLU A 133 -5.84 -24.76 2.89
CA GLU A 133 -6.39 -23.71 3.75
C GLU A 133 -7.91 -23.58 3.56
N ARG A 134 -8.38 -23.67 2.31
CA ARG A 134 -9.81 -23.68 1.98
C ARG A 134 -10.55 -24.83 2.66
N LYS A 135 -10.04 -26.06 2.56
CA LYS A 135 -10.67 -27.24 3.18
C LYS A 135 -10.73 -27.11 4.70
N GLN A 136 -9.64 -26.66 5.32
CA GLN A 136 -9.56 -26.44 6.77
C GLN A 136 -10.60 -25.42 7.24
N PHE A 137 -10.72 -24.29 6.53
CA PHE A 137 -11.72 -23.28 6.86
C PHE A 137 -13.15 -23.80 6.71
N LEU A 138 -13.46 -24.57 5.66
CA LEU A 138 -14.80 -25.15 5.47
C LEU A 138 -15.14 -26.18 6.55
N GLN A 139 -14.17 -27.03 6.94
CA GLN A 139 -14.35 -27.98 8.03
C GLN A 139 -14.58 -27.27 9.37
N MET A 140 -13.82 -26.20 9.64
CA MET A 140 -14.01 -25.36 10.81
C MET A 140 -15.40 -24.71 10.78
N ALA A 141 -15.78 -24.08 9.67
CA ALA A 141 -17.07 -23.42 9.53
C ALA A 141 -18.24 -24.39 9.75
N ASP A 142 -18.17 -25.61 9.22
CA ASP A 142 -19.15 -26.66 9.45
C ASP A 142 -19.22 -27.07 10.94
N THR A 143 -18.06 -27.31 11.55
CA THR A 143 -17.94 -27.68 12.97
C THR A 143 -18.55 -26.63 13.90
N PHE A 144 -18.36 -25.34 13.60
CA PHE A 144 -18.86 -24.23 14.41
C PHE A 144 -20.20 -23.65 13.92
N GLY A 145 -20.83 -24.25 12.90
CA GLY A 145 -22.11 -23.77 12.36
C GLY A 145 -22.05 -22.37 11.74
N VAL A 146 -20.89 -21.93 11.26
CA VAL A 146 -20.70 -20.63 10.62
C VAL A 146 -21.17 -20.70 9.16
N GLY A 147 -22.15 -19.86 8.82
CA GLY A 147 -22.65 -19.75 7.44
C GLY A 147 -21.61 -19.16 6.50
N VAL A 148 -21.21 -19.92 5.47
CA VAL A 148 -20.34 -19.41 4.40
C VAL A 148 -21.21 -18.85 3.27
N ASN A 149 -21.08 -17.55 3.02
CA ASN A 149 -21.82 -16.86 1.96
C ASN A 149 -21.50 -17.47 0.59
N LYS A 150 -22.54 -17.71 -0.21
CA LYS A 150 -22.41 -18.09 -1.63
C LYS A 150 -22.79 -16.89 -2.48
N TRP A 151 -21.87 -16.46 -3.32
CA TRP A 151 -22.11 -15.38 -4.27
C TRP A 151 -23.02 -15.88 -5.39
N ASP A 152 -24.16 -15.21 -5.58
CA ASP A 152 -24.99 -15.39 -6.77
C ASP A 152 -24.45 -14.50 -7.89
N TYR A 153 -23.50 -15.04 -8.66
CA TYR A 153 -22.91 -14.31 -9.77
C TYR A 153 -23.92 -14.21 -10.91
N ASN A 154 -24.31 -12.97 -11.25
CA ASN A 154 -24.93 -12.69 -12.54
C ASN A 154 -23.97 -13.19 -13.63
N LYS A 155 -24.30 -14.31 -14.29
CA LYS A 155 -23.50 -14.85 -15.40
C LYS A 155 -23.28 -13.71 -16.38
N ARG A 156 -22.03 -13.29 -16.59
CA ARG A 156 -21.69 -12.41 -17.71
C ARG A 156 -22.14 -13.16 -18.95
N GLY A 157 -23.24 -12.72 -19.58
CA GLY A 157 -23.80 -13.39 -20.74
C GLY A 157 -22.69 -13.57 -21.77
N ASN A 158 -22.55 -14.79 -22.31
CA ASN A 158 -21.72 -15.05 -23.48
C ASN A 158 -22.19 -14.13 -24.62
N LYS A 159 -21.60 -12.92 -24.70
CA LYS A 159 -21.56 -12.19 -25.96
C LYS A 159 -20.48 -12.90 -26.76
N ASN A 160 -20.92 -13.88 -27.55
CA ASN A 160 -20.14 -14.44 -28.64
C ASN A 160 -19.57 -13.26 -29.46
N VAL A 161 -18.25 -13.14 -29.47
CA VAL A 161 -17.51 -12.42 -30.51
C VAL A 161 -17.15 -13.44 -31.57
#